data_AF-A0A916JP68-F1
#
_entry.id   AF-A0A916JP68-F1
#
_cell.length_a   1.000
_cell.length_b   1.000
_cell.length_c   1.000
_cell.angle_alpha   90.00
_cell.angle_beta   90.00
_cell.angle_gamma   90.00
#
_symmetry.space_group_name_H-M   'P 1'
#
loop_
_entity.id
_entity.type
_entity.pdbx_description
1 polymer ?
#
loop_
_entity_poly.entity_id
_entity_poly.type
_entity_poly.pdbx_seq_one_letter_code
_entity_poly.pdbx_strand_id
1 'polypeptide(L)'
;MSTEQKTNPNEAREVSILKRNLRLLKRIVLGKQKPPMFLKILCFFFIGWDLLMTIFFAFIPIVGSMFGDIFEGTSLSSQDFYVYVLLHLISLVGVILMYRRFLVGFYMFSASNLAMAIWFFINGDAMNGEDPSSISWWTILAFALISILLFLLNWNKFRANIRKKEKKAELEHRQNG
;
A
#
# COMPACT_ATOMS: atom_id res chain seq x y z
N MET A 1 -31.24 -32.92 -19.03
CA MET A 1 -30.89 -33.42 -17.68
C MET A 1 -30.16 -32.28 -16.96
N SER A 2 -30.89 -31.43 -16.24
CA SER A 2 -30.30 -30.29 -15.51
C SER A 2 -29.83 -30.77 -14.14
N THR A 3 -28.53 -30.71 -13.89
CA THR A 3 -27.94 -30.94 -12.57
C THR A 3 -28.36 -29.80 -11.64
N GLU A 4 -29.37 -30.06 -10.81
CA GLU A 4 -29.77 -29.18 -9.72
C GLU A 4 -28.66 -29.20 -8.65
N GLN A 5 -27.80 -28.18 -8.68
CA GLN A 5 -26.72 -28.02 -7.72
C GLN A 5 -27.34 -27.66 -6.36
N LYS A 6 -27.65 -28.67 -5.53
CA LYS A 6 -28.06 -28.52 -4.12
C LYS A 6 -26.95 -27.80 -3.36
N THR A 7 -27.06 -26.48 -3.26
CA THR A 7 -26.19 -25.65 -2.42
C THR A 7 -26.53 -25.95 -0.96
N ASN A 8 -25.53 -26.42 -0.20
CA ASN A 8 -25.71 -26.79 1.20
C ASN A 8 -26.05 -25.53 2.01
N PRO A 9 -27.17 -25.49 2.76
CA PRO A 9 -27.58 -24.30 3.51
C PRO A 9 -26.55 -23.85 4.56
N ASN A 10 -25.70 -24.76 5.06
CA ASN A 10 -24.60 -24.41 5.97
C ASN A 10 -23.47 -23.65 5.25
N GLU A 11 -23.12 -24.04 4.02
CA GLU A 11 -22.11 -23.35 3.21
C GLU A 11 -22.56 -21.94 2.81
N ALA A 12 -23.84 -21.79 2.44
CA ALA A 12 -24.44 -20.48 2.16
C ALA A 12 -24.41 -19.55 3.39
N ARG A 13 -24.61 -20.10 4.59
CA ARG A 13 -24.57 -19.34 5.85
C ARG A 13 -23.16 -18.90 6.21
N GLU A 14 -22.15 -19.76 6.07
CA GLU A 14 -20.75 -19.41 6.32
C GLU A 14 -20.23 -18.33 5.37
N VAL A 15 -20.52 -18.45 4.07
CA VAL A 15 -20.19 -17.41 3.07
C VAL A 15 -20.86 -16.08 3.43
N SER A 16 -22.10 -16.10 3.95
CA SER A 16 -22.79 -14.88 4.37
C SER A 16 -22.11 -14.18 5.57
N ILE A 17 -21.59 -14.95 6.54
CA ILE A 17 -20.90 -14.44 7.72
C ILE A 17 -19.55 -13.84 7.31
N LEU A 18 -18.77 -14.56 6.50
CA LEU A 18 -17.51 -14.08 5.95
C LEU A 18 -17.70 -12.78 5.18
N LYS A 19 -18.69 -12.73 4.27
CA LYS A 19 -19.01 -11.53 3.49
C LYS A 19 -19.42 -10.35 4.37
N ARG A 20 -20.14 -10.60 5.47
CA ARG A 20 -20.52 -9.58 6.46
C ARG A 20 -19.29 -9.05 7.20
N ASN A 21 -18.42 -9.94 7.68
CA ASN A 21 -17.21 -9.56 8.42
C ASN A 21 -16.21 -8.82 7.54
N LEU A 22 -16.00 -9.27 6.29
CA LEU A 22 -15.21 -8.56 5.28
C LEU A 22 -15.77 -7.17 5.00
N ARG A 23 -17.09 -7.02 4.90
CA ARG A 23 -17.72 -5.71 4.70
C ARG A 23 -17.50 -4.77 5.90
N LEU A 24 -17.53 -5.30 7.12
CA LEU A 24 -17.26 -4.55 8.34
C LEU A 24 -15.78 -4.15 8.44
N LEU A 25 -14.86 -5.10 8.27
CA LEU A 25 -13.43 -4.86 8.25
C LEU A 25 -13.06 -3.81 7.21
N LYS A 26 -13.58 -3.96 5.98
CA LYS A 26 -13.40 -2.99 4.90
C LYS A 26 -13.86 -1.59 5.32
N ARG A 27 -15.00 -1.48 6.01
CA ARG A 27 -15.53 -0.19 6.47
C ARG A 27 -14.69 0.42 7.58
N ILE A 28 -14.09 -0.39 8.45
CA ILE A 28 -13.21 0.05 9.54
C ILE A 28 -11.88 0.54 8.97
N VAL A 29 -11.25 -0.26 8.12
CA VAL A 29 -9.92 0.03 7.54
C VAL A 29 -10.00 1.13 6.49
N LEU A 30 -10.90 1.01 5.51
CA LEU A 30 -10.96 1.91 4.35
C LEU A 30 -11.96 3.08 4.52
N GLY A 31 -12.74 3.10 5.60
CA GLY A 31 -13.71 4.16 5.86
C GLY A 31 -14.98 4.11 5.00
N LYS A 32 -15.90 5.06 5.26
CA LYS A 32 -17.20 5.15 4.56
C LYS A 32 -17.14 5.92 3.24
N GLN A 33 -16.22 6.88 3.11
CA GLN A 33 -16.11 7.71 1.92
C GLN A 33 -15.30 7.00 0.84
N LYS A 34 -15.86 6.88 -0.37
CA LYS A 34 -15.18 6.24 -1.49
C LYS A 34 -14.30 7.24 -2.23
N PRO A 35 -12.98 7.03 -2.35
CA PRO A 35 -12.12 7.88 -3.17
C PRO A 35 -12.53 7.81 -4.66
N PRO A 36 -12.10 8.79 -5.48
CA PRO A 36 -12.24 8.72 -6.94
C PRO A 36 -11.72 7.37 -7.48
N MET A 37 -12.31 6.87 -8.57
CA MET A 37 -12.03 5.52 -9.07
C MET A 37 -10.53 5.28 -9.34
N PHE A 38 -9.84 6.27 -9.93
CA PHE A 38 -8.41 6.19 -10.16
C PHE A 38 -7.60 6.12 -8.86
N LEU A 39 -7.91 6.98 -7.87
CA LEU A 39 -7.25 6.95 -6.55
C LEU A 39 -7.51 5.63 -5.83
N LYS A 40 -8.72 5.09 -5.96
CA LYS A 40 -9.12 3.80 -5.40
C LYS A 40 -8.26 2.66 -5.97
N ILE A 41 -8.10 2.60 -7.29
CA ILE A 41 -7.31 1.55 -7.96
C ILE A 41 -5.85 1.65 -7.50
N LEU A 42 -5.28 2.87 -7.52
CA LEU A 42 -3.91 3.10 -7.10
C LEU A 42 -3.69 2.67 -5.64
N CYS A 43 -4.59 3.05 -4.73
CA CYS A 43 -4.50 2.62 -3.33
C CYS A 43 -4.62 1.09 -3.17
N PHE A 44 -5.50 0.41 -3.91
CA PHE A 44 -5.60 -1.04 -3.82
C PHE A 44 -4.35 -1.75 -4.35
N PHE A 45 -3.77 -1.24 -5.43
CA PHE A 45 -2.51 -1.73 -5.96
C PHE A 45 -1.39 -1.63 -4.91
N PHE A 46 -1.20 -0.45 -4.31
CA PHE A 46 -0.16 -0.26 -3.29
C PHE A 46 -0.44 -0.98 -1.97
N ILE A 47 -1.71 -1.13 -1.55
CA ILE A 47 -2.04 -1.99 -0.40
C ILE A 47 -1.61 -3.43 -0.67
N GLY A 48 -1.92 -3.96 -1.86
CA GLY A 48 -1.51 -5.31 -2.25
C GLY A 48 0.01 -5.45 -2.32
N TRP A 49 0.68 -4.46 -2.90
CA TRP A 49 2.13 -4.41 -3.01
C TRP A 49 2.83 -4.36 -1.66
N ASP A 50 2.44 -3.43 -0.78
CA ASP A 50 3.06 -3.26 0.54
C ASP A 50 2.81 -4.49 1.42
N LEU A 51 1.63 -5.12 1.34
CA LEU A 51 1.35 -6.38 2.03
C LEU A 51 2.22 -7.52 1.51
N LEU A 52 2.34 -7.66 0.18
CA LEU A 52 3.19 -8.67 -0.45
C LEU A 52 4.65 -8.52 0.00
N MET A 53 5.18 -7.29 -0.05
CA MET A 53 6.55 -7.01 0.35
C MET A 53 6.79 -7.21 1.84
N THR A 54 5.84 -6.77 2.69
CA THR A 54 5.90 -7.00 4.14
C THR A 54 5.99 -8.50 4.43
N ILE A 55 5.12 -9.32 3.82
CA ILE A 55 5.10 -10.77 4.06
C ILE A 55 6.40 -11.41 3.56
N PHE A 56 6.82 -11.07 2.34
CA PHE A 56 8.01 -11.64 1.72
C PHE A 56 9.27 -11.35 2.55
N PHE A 57 9.54 -10.08 2.84
CA PHE A 57 10.76 -9.68 3.54
C PHE A 57 10.73 -9.95 5.05
N ALA A 58 9.54 -10.08 5.67
CA ALA A 58 9.45 -10.54 7.06
C ALA A 58 9.78 -12.04 7.20
N PHE A 59 9.51 -12.84 6.16
CA PHE A 59 9.73 -14.29 6.21
C PHE A 59 11.23 -14.65 6.09
N ILE A 60 11.99 -13.90 5.30
CA ILE A 60 13.43 -14.15 5.05
C ILE A 60 14.27 -14.29 6.34
N PRO A 61 14.26 -13.33 7.30
CA PRO A 61 15.05 -13.46 8.52
C PRO A 61 14.53 -14.58 9.44
N ILE A 62 13.22 -14.88 9.43
CA ILE A 62 12.63 -15.99 10.20
C ILE A 62 13.18 -17.32 9.68
N VAL A 63 13.15 -17.54 8.36
CA VAL A 63 13.70 -18.75 7.76
C VAL A 63 15.20 -18.86 8.02
N GLY A 64 15.95 -17.76 7.93
CA GLY A 64 17.39 -17.77 8.23
C GLY A 64 17.70 -18.18 9.67
N SER A 65 16.89 -17.75 10.63
CA SER A 65 17.04 -18.19 12.02
C SER A 65 16.72 -19.68 12.24
N MET A 66 15.90 -20.29 11.38
CA MET A 66 15.46 -21.69 11.51
C MET A 66 16.35 -22.69 10.78
N PHE A 67 16.93 -22.31 9.64
CA PHE A 67 17.62 -23.23 8.72
C PHE A 67 19.14 -22.97 8.63
N GLY A 68 19.70 -22.04 9.41
CA GLY A 68 21.11 -21.65 9.35
C GLY A 68 21.35 -20.53 8.32
N ASP A 69 22.58 -19.98 8.29
CA ASP A 69 22.92 -18.75 7.56
C ASP A 69 22.72 -18.86 6.04
N ILE A 70 21.48 -18.65 5.60
CA ILE A 70 21.13 -18.36 4.18
C ILE A 70 21.74 -17.03 3.72
N PHE A 71 22.30 -16.26 4.66
CA PHE A 71 22.99 -15.00 4.42
C PHE A 71 24.51 -15.17 4.28
N GLU A 72 25.07 -16.37 4.43
CA GLU A 72 26.49 -16.63 4.13
C GLU A 72 26.76 -16.26 2.66
N GLY A 73 27.49 -15.15 2.45
CA GLY A 73 27.79 -14.61 1.13
C GLY A 73 27.00 -13.35 0.72
N THR A 74 26.02 -12.92 1.53
CA THR A 74 25.37 -11.61 1.38
C THR A 74 25.88 -10.66 2.46
N SER A 75 26.16 -9.42 2.13
CA SER A 75 26.50 -8.37 3.10
C SER A 75 25.27 -7.77 3.80
N LEU A 76 24.10 -8.40 3.61
CA LEU A 76 22.85 -7.98 4.22
C LEU A 76 22.65 -8.63 5.58
N SER A 77 22.42 -7.79 6.58
CA SER A 77 22.05 -8.20 7.92
C SER A 77 20.54 -8.46 8.00
N SER A 78 20.12 -9.33 8.92
CA SER A 78 18.71 -9.49 9.28
C SER A 78 18.04 -8.17 9.68
N GLN A 79 18.82 -7.23 10.22
CA GLN A 79 18.37 -5.87 10.54
C GLN A 79 17.89 -5.10 9.30
N ASP A 80 18.55 -5.26 8.16
CA ASP A 80 18.21 -4.55 6.92
C ASP A 80 16.82 -4.97 6.41
N PHE A 81 16.51 -6.25 6.53
CA PHE A 81 15.19 -6.80 6.21
C PHE A 81 14.09 -6.23 7.11
N TYR A 82 14.35 -6.11 8.43
CA TYR A 82 13.37 -5.51 9.35
C TYR A 82 13.13 -4.02 9.08
N VAL A 83 14.17 -3.25 8.76
CA VAL A 83 14.03 -1.85 8.35
C VAL A 83 13.16 -1.74 7.10
N TYR A 84 13.39 -2.61 6.12
CA TYR A 84 12.61 -2.65 4.89
C TYR A 84 11.13 -3.00 5.14
N VAL A 85 10.86 -3.99 6.01
CA VAL A 85 9.50 -4.34 6.45
C VAL A 85 8.82 -3.17 7.14
N LEU A 86 9.51 -2.46 8.05
CA LEU A 86 8.95 -1.29 8.74
C LEU A 86 8.60 -0.16 7.76
N LEU A 87 9.45 0.09 6.77
CA LEU A 87 9.17 1.09 5.74
C LEU A 87 7.94 0.74 4.90
N HIS A 88 7.75 -0.54 4.55
CA HIS A 88 6.52 -1.00 3.88
C HIS A 88 5.28 -0.91 4.78
N LEU A 89 5.39 -1.17 6.08
CA LEU A 89 4.28 -0.98 7.02
C LEU A 89 3.88 0.50 7.15
N ILE A 90 4.85 1.41 7.20
CA ILE A 90 4.59 2.86 7.20
C ILE A 90 3.93 3.27 5.88
N SER A 91 4.43 2.77 4.74
CA SER A 91 3.84 2.98 3.42
C SER A 91 2.38 2.51 3.40
N LEU A 92 2.11 1.30 3.87
CA LEU A 92 0.78 0.69 3.92
C LEU A 92 -0.21 1.54 4.73
N VAL A 93 0.19 1.99 5.92
CA VAL A 93 -0.62 2.92 6.74
C VAL A 93 -0.86 4.22 5.98
N GLY A 94 0.17 4.76 5.32
CA GLY A 94 0.05 5.93 4.45
C GLY A 94 -1.01 5.75 3.36
N VAL A 95 -0.99 4.63 2.66
CA VAL A 95 -1.97 4.31 1.60
C VAL A 95 -3.38 4.14 2.14
N ILE A 96 -3.54 3.49 3.31
CA ILE A 96 -4.85 3.37 3.98
C ILE A 96 -5.40 4.76 4.33
N LEU A 97 -4.55 5.65 4.86
CA LEU A 97 -4.94 7.03 5.17
C LEU A 97 -5.25 7.83 3.89
N MET A 98 -4.50 7.64 2.80
CA MET A 98 -4.82 8.24 1.49
C MET A 98 -6.16 7.75 0.96
N TYR A 99 -6.47 6.46 1.10
CA TYR A 99 -7.78 5.92 0.74
C TYR A 99 -8.90 6.62 1.52
N ARG A 100 -8.66 6.87 2.81
CA ARG A 100 -9.55 7.65 3.69
C ARG A 100 -9.50 9.16 3.44
N ARG A 101 -8.72 9.62 2.45
CA ARG A 101 -8.56 11.01 2.01
C ARG A 101 -7.87 11.92 3.04
N PHE A 102 -6.98 11.38 3.86
CA PHE A 102 -6.10 12.19 4.71
C PHE A 102 -4.79 12.52 4.02
N LEU A 103 -4.44 13.81 3.97
CA LEU A 103 -3.20 14.30 3.35
C LEU A 103 -1.94 13.72 4.03
N VAL A 104 -2.02 13.49 5.34
CA VAL A 104 -0.94 12.84 6.12
C VAL A 104 -0.55 11.50 5.52
N GLY A 105 -1.51 10.76 4.94
CA GLY A 105 -1.24 9.49 4.28
C GLY A 105 -0.30 9.64 3.07
N PHE A 106 -0.43 10.72 2.30
CA PHE A 106 0.45 10.99 1.17
C PHE A 106 1.87 11.27 1.64
N TYR A 107 2.05 12.08 2.69
CA TYR A 107 3.37 12.35 3.25
C TYR A 107 4.03 11.10 3.81
N MET A 108 3.28 10.26 4.54
CA MET A 108 3.79 8.97 5.06
C MET A 108 4.25 8.06 3.93
N PHE A 109 3.42 7.89 2.90
CA PHE A 109 3.74 7.08 1.73
C PHE A 109 4.97 7.61 0.97
N SER A 110 5.03 8.91 0.69
CA SER A 110 6.15 9.51 -0.02
C SER A 110 7.45 9.43 0.78
N ALA A 111 7.41 9.73 2.08
CA ALA A 111 8.59 9.66 2.95
C ALA A 111 9.12 8.23 3.05
N SER A 112 8.26 7.23 3.25
CA SER A 112 8.70 5.84 3.33
C SER A 112 9.28 5.33 2.01
N ASN A 113 8.67 5.67 0.87
CA ASN A 113 9.16 5.24 -0.45
C ASN A 113 10.50 5.90 -0.82
N LEU A 114 10.68 7.18 -0.50
CA LEU A 114 11.99 7.84 -0.67
C LEU A 114 13.03 7.27 0.29
N ALA A 115 12.65 7.01 1.55
CA ALA A 115 13.55 6.39 2.52
C ALA A 115 14.01 5.00 2.06
N MET A 116 13.13 4.19 1.44
CA MET A 116 13.52 2.91 0.84
C MET A 116 14.55 3.09 -0.28
N ALA A 117 14.35 4.05 -1.19
CA ALA A 117 15.29 4.33 -2.27
C ALA A 117 16.65 4.83 -1.74
N ILE A 118 16.64 5.71 -0.72
CA ILE A 118 17.85 6.21 -0.06
C ILE A 118 18.57 5.07 0.67
N TRP A 119 17.82 4.19 1.34
CA TRP A 119 18.37 3.02 2.03
C TRP A 119 19.10 2.09 1.06
N PHE A 120 18.48 1.79 -0.08
CA PHE A 120 19.08 1.00 -1.16
C PHE A 120 20.25 1.69 -1.84
N PHE A 121 20.26 3.02 -1.90
CA PHE A 121 21.41 3.77 -2.43
C PHE A 121 22.61 3.65 -1.49
N ILE A 122 22.41 3.79 -0.17
CA ILE A 122 23.47 3.72 0.83
C ILE A 122 24.02 2.28 0.96
N ASN A 123 23.12 1.29 0.98
CA ASN A 123 23.49 -0.13 1.13
C ASN A 123 23.59 -0.87 -0.21
N GLY A 124 23.62 -0.12 -1.32
CA GLY A 124 23.53 -0.66 -2.67
C GLY A 124 24.67 -1.60 -3.01
N ASP A 125 25.88 -1.33 -2.52
CA ASP A 125 27.04 -2.22 -2.75
C ASP A 125 26.87 -3.59 -2.08
N ALA A 126 26.01 -3.69 -1.06
CA ALA A 126 25.65 -4.95 -0.43
C ALA A 126 24.53 -5.72 -1.14
N MET A 127 23.72 -5.02 -1.94
CA MET A 127 22.53 -5.55 -2.62
C MET A 127 22.74 -5.78 -4.12
N ASN A 128 23.64 -5.02 -4.75
CA ASN A 128 24.01 -5.08 -6.16
C ASN A 128 25.22 -5.99 -6.37
N GLY A 129 25.28 -7.17 -5.71
CA GLY A 129 26.32 -8.16 -6.01
C GLY A 129 26.51 -8.29 -7.53
N GLU A 130 27.72 -8.63 -8.00
CA GLU A 130 28.22 -8.51 -9.39
C GLU A 130 27.32 -9.06 -10.53
N ASP A 131 26.17 -9.65 -10.18
CA ASP A 131 25.13 -10.13 -11.05
C ASP A 131 24.34 -8.98 -11.75
N PRO A 132 24.44 -8.86 -13.09
CA PRO A 132 23.76 -7.82 -13.88
C PRO A 132 22.22 -7.96 -13.92
N SER A 133 21.67 -8.99 -13.28
CA SER A 133 20.23 -9.19 -13.09
C SER A 133 19.67 -8.53 -11.82
N SER A 134 20.53 -7.95 -10.98
CA SER A 134 20.15 -7.31 -9.72
C SER A 134 19.31 -6.03 -9.94
N ILE A 135 18.30 -5.85 -9.08
CA ILE A 135 17.43 -4.66 -9.12
C ILE A 135 18.27 -3.45 -8.69
N SER A 136 18.64 -2.61 -9.66
CA SER A 136 19.42 -1.41 -9.39
C SER A 136 18.68 -0.42 -8.50
N TRP A 137 19.41 0.34 -7.68
CA TRP A 137 18.85 1.42 -6.86
C TRP A 137 18.10 2.47 -7.70
N TRP A 138 18.52 2.70 -8.94
CA TRP A 138 17.84 3.58 -9.90
C TRP A 138 16.43 3.09 -10.22
N THR A 139 16.21 1.78 -10.32
CA THR A 139 14.89 1.19 -10.55
C THR A 139 13.96 1.47 -9.37
N ILE A 140 14.45 1.32 -8.14
CA ILE A 140 13.69 1.58 -6.91
C ILE A 140 13.37 3.08 -6.79
N LEU A 141 14.34 3.95 -7.07
CA LEU A 141 14.12 5.39 -7.09
C LEU A 141 13.10 5.80 -8.15
N ALA A 142 13.22 5.29 -9.38
CA ALA A 142 12.26 5.56 -10.44
C ALA A 142 10.85 5.10 -10.05
N PHE A 143 10.72 3.90 -9.48
CA PHE A 143 9.45 3.40 -8.98
C PHE A 143 8.86 4.30 -7.89
N ALA A 144 9.67 4.74 -6.92
CA ALA A 144 9.24 5.67 -5.87
C ALA A 144 8.75 7.00 -6.46
N LEU A 145 9.53 7.62 -7.35
CA LEU A 145 9.19 8.91 -7.96
C LEU A 145 7.93 8.84 -8.82
N ILE A 146 7.80 7.80 -9.66
CA ILE A 146 6.60 7.58 -10.49
C ILE A 146 5.39 7.39 -9.59
N SER A 147 5.50 6.58 -8.54
CA SER A 147 4.41 6.32 -7.60
C SER A 147 3.94 7.60 -6.91
N ILE A 148 4.88 8.41 -6.41
CA ILE A 148 4.60 9.70 -5.77
C ILE A 148 3.93 10.65 -6.76
N LEU A 149 4.44 10.73 -8.00
CA LEU A 149 3.88 11.58 -9.04
C LEU A 149 2.44 11.19 -9.40
N LEU A 150 2.16 9.88 -9.55
CA LEU A 150 0.81 9.36 -9.82
C LEU A 150 -0.18 9.76 -8.72
N PHE A 151 0.22 9.67 -7.46
CA PHE A 151 -0.61 10.12 -6.35
C PHE A 151 -0.76 11.65 -6.33
N LEU A 152 0.30 12.41 -6.56
CA LEU A 152 0.29 13.88 -6.53
C LEU A 152 -0.62 14.48 -7.60
N LEU A 153 -0.52 14.00 -8.85
CA LEU A 153 -1.35 14.47 -9.97
C LEU A 153 -2.84 14.22 -9.71
N ASN A 154 -3.17 13.08 -9.13
CA ASN A 154 -4.54 12.72 -8.78
C ASN A 154 -5.05 13.53 -7.57
N TRP A 155 -4.19 13.74 -6.57
CA TRP A 155 -4.51 14.47 -5.36
C TRP A 155 -4.84 15.94 -5.65
N ASN A 156 -4.09 16.60 -6.53
CA ASN A 156 -4.35 17.99 -6.93
C ASN A 156 -5.71 18.14 -7.61
N LYS A 157 -6.07 17.22 -8.52
CA LYS A 157 -7.40 17.19 -9.15
C LYS A 157 -8.51 16.97 -8.12
N PHE A 158 -8.28 16.08 -7.16
CA PHE A 158 -9.24 15.79 -6.09
C PHE A 158 -9.47 17.00 -5.16
N ARG A 159 -8.40 17.65 -4.70
CA ARG A 159 -8.47 18.81 -3.80
C ARG A 159 -9.18 19.99 -4.46
N ALA A 160 -8.92 20.22 -5.73
CA ALA A 160 -9.62 21.25 -6.51
C ALA A 160 -11.14 21.01 -6.56
N ASN A 161 -11.57 19.76 -6.69
CA ASN A 161 -12.99 19.40 -6.71
C ASN A 161 -13.68 19.56 -5.35
N ILE A 162 -13.00 19.25 -4.24
CA ILE A 162 -13.54 19.52 -2.90
C ILE A 162 -13.72 21.02 -2.68
N ARG A 163 -12.68 21.81 -2.98
CA ARG A 163 -12.72 23.26 -2.80
C ARG A 163 -13.82 23.94 -3.62
N LYS A 164 -14.10 23.42 -4.82
CA LYS A 164 -15.24 23.88 -5.64
C LYS A 164 -16.58 23.59 -5.00
N LYS A 165 -16.75 22.42 -4.36
CA LYS A 165 -17.99 22.05 -3.67
C LYS A 165 -18.23 22.87 -2.40
N GLU A 166 -17.18 23.10 -1.62
CA GLU A 166 -17.24 23.95 -0.42
C GLU A 166 -17.65 25.37 -0.78
N LYS A 167 -17.00 25.99 -1.78
CA LYS A 167 -17.37 27.32 -2.28
C LYS A 167 -18.81 27.39 -2.79
N LYS A 168 -19.30 26.35 -3.47
CA LYS A 168 -20.68 26.31 -3.95
C LYS A 168 -21.67 26.26 -2.78
N ALA A 169 -21.41 25.43 -1.77
CA ALA A 169 -22.24 25.34 -0.57
C ALA A 169 -22.25 26.66 0.24
N GLU A 170 -21.11 27.35 0.34
CA GLU A 170 -21.03 28.67 0.95
C GLU A 170 -21.86 29.73 0.21
N LEU A 171 -21.85 29.70 -1.12
CA LEU A 171 -22.65 30.62 -1.95
C LEU A 171 -24.15 30.33 -1.81
N GLU A 172 -24.56 29.07 -1.85
CA GLU A 172 -25.96 28.66 -1.66
C GLU A 172 -26.49 29.04 -0.26
N HIS A 173 -25.66 28.91 0.79
CA HIS A 173 -26.02 29.36 2.14
C HIS A 173 -26.16 30.88 2.24
N ARG A 174 -25.35 31.66 1.49
CA ARG A 174 -25.46 33.13 1.45
C ARG A 174 -26.64 33.65 0.64
N GLN A 175 -27.16 32.87 -0.30
CA GLN A 175 -28.33 33.25 -1.10
C GLN A 175 -29.66 32.93 -0.41
N ASN A 176 -29.65 32.01 0.55
CA ASN A 176 -30.85 31.52 1.24
C ASN A 176 -31.01 32.04 2.69
N GLY A 177 -30.11 32.91 3.16
CA GLY A 177 -30.15 33.52 4.49
C GLY A 177 -30.07 35.03 4.39
#